data_AF-A0A0M3RLP0-F1
#
_entry.id   AF-A0A0M3RLP0-F1
#
_cell.length_a   1.000
_cell.length_b   1.000
_cell.length_c   1.000
_cell.angle_alpha   90.00
_cell.angle_beta   90.00
_cell.angle_gamma   90.00
#
_symmetry.space_group_name_H-M   'P 1'
#
loop_
_entity.id
_entity.type
_entity.pdbx_description
1 polymer ?
#
loop_
_entity_poly.entity_id
_entity_poly.type
_entity_poly.pdbx_seq_one_letter_code
_entity_poly.pdbx_strand_id
1 'polypeptide(L)' 'MQQLQALIQGKLPPQAINIDQLMMLAKKHSNPTSSEYKLLELAINLVLASYLEKAHQHL' A
#
# COMPACT_ATOMS: atom_id res chain seq x y z
N MET A 1 -3.80 6.88 6.55
CA MET A 1 -2.62 7.70 6.20
C MET A 1 -1.40 7.40 7.08
N GLN A 2 -1.47 7.50 8.42
CA GLN A 2 -0.31 7.20 9.28
C GLN A 2 0.25 5.78 9.11
N GLN A 3 -0.60 4.76 9.04
CA GLN A 3 -0.14 3.37 8.79
C GLN A 3 0.58 3.21 7.45
N LEU A 4 0.14 3.94 6.42
CA LEU A 4 0.78 3.92 5.10
C LEU A 4 2.14 4.63 5.14
N GLN A 5 2.29 5.70 5.91
CA GLN A 5 3.60 6.31 6.16
C GLN A 5 4.52 5.36 6.92
N ALA A 6 4.00 4.66 7.94
CA ALA A 6 4.78 3.67 8.67
C ALA A 6 5.23 2.51 7.78
N LEU A 7 4.37 2.05 6.87
CA LEU A 7 4.73 1.07 5.83
C LEU A 7 5.87 1.59 4.94
N ILE A 8 5.71 2.79 4.37
CA ILE A 8 6.72 3.38 3.46
C ILE A 8 8.05 3.58 4.16
N GLN A 9 8.03 3.85 5.47
CA GLN A 9 9.23 3.97 6.30
C GLN A 9 9.80 2.62 6.78
N GLY A 10 9.21 1.49 6.36
CA GLY A 10 9.63 0.14 6.78
C GLY A 10 9.33 -0.20 8.24
N LYS A 11 8.56 0.64 8.95
CA LYS A 11 8.16 0.43 10.36
C LYS A 11 6.99 -0.55 10.49
N LEU A 12 6.27 -0.79 9.41
CA LEU A 12 5.17 -1.73 9.35
C LEU A 12 5.39 -2.69 8.16
N PRO A 13 5.27 -4.01 8.35
CA PRO A 13 5.39 -4.94 7.23
C PRO A 13 4.21 -4.78 6.25
N PRO A 14 4.40 -5.01 4.95
CA PRO A 14 3.34 -4.86 3.94
C PRO A 14 2.09 -5.68 4.24
N GLN A 15 2.24 -6.86 4.83
CA GLN A 15 1.11 -7.78 5.07
C GLN A 15 0.26 -7.40 6.30
N ALA A 16 0.69 -6.39 7.08
CA ALA A 16 -0.13 -5.83 8.15
C ALA A 16 -1.13 -4.78 7.64
N ILE A 17 -1.07 -4.41 6.36
CA ILE A 17 -2.01 -3.49 5.73
C ILE A 17 -3.26 -4.26 5.30
N ASN A 18 -4.43 -3.78 5.75
CA ASN A 18 -5.71 -4.29 5.27
C ASN A 18 -5.96 -3.80 3.83
N ILE A 19 -6.07 -4.74 2.89
CA ILE A 19 -6.24 -4.45 1.45
C ILE A 19 -7.59 -3.79 1.17
N ASP A 20 -8.68 -4.21 1.82
CA ASP A 20 -10.01 -3.63 1.60
C ASP A 20 -10.04 -2.14 1.99
N GLN A 21 -9.42 -1.82 3.13
CA GLN A 21 -9.25 -0.45 3.59
C GLN A 21 -8.37 0.37 2.63
N LEU A 22 -7.31 -0.23 2.10
CA LEU A 22 -6.43 0.41 1.12
C LEU A 22 -7.18 0.74 -0.17
N MET A 23 -8.01 -0.19 -0.67
CA MET A 23 -8.86 0.03 -1.84
C MET A 23 -9.92 1.11 -1.60
N MET A 24 -10.54 1.14 -0.42
CA MET A 24 -11.48 2.21 -0.07
C MET A 24 -10.81 3.58 -0.06
N LEU A 25 -9.59 3.68 0.48
CA LEU A 25 -8.82 4.93 0.49
C LEU A 25 -8.42 5.36 -0.92
N ALA A 26 -8.00 4.43 -1.79
CA ALA A 26 -7.66 4.71 -3.18
C ALA A 26 -8.86 5.26 -3.96
N LYS A 27 -10.07 4.72 -3.74
CA LYS A 27 -11.30 5.25 -4.34
C LYS A 27 -11.64 6.65 -3.84
N LYS A 28 -11.39 6.92 -2.55
CA LYS A 28 -11.68 8.23 -1.92
C LYS A 28 -10.69 9.32 -2.35
N HIS A 29 -9.42 8.97 -2.55
CA HIS A 29 -8.35 9.89 -2.91
C HIS A 29 -7.88 9.58 -4.34
N SER A 30 -8.66 10.00 -5.33
CA SER A 30 -8.45 9.66 -6.74
C SER A 30 -7.72 10.74 -7.56
N ASN A 31 -7.40 11.90 -6.96
CA ASN A 31 -6.67 12.96 -7.67
C ASN A 31 -5.18 12.63 -7.74
N PRO A 32 -4.61 12.33 -8.93
CA PRO A 32 -3.22 11.89 -9.08
C PRO A 32 -2.18 12.95 -8.70
N THR A 33 -2.57 14.23 -8.68
CA THR A 33 -1.67 15.33 -8.30
C THR A 33 -1.58 15.52 -6.79
N SER A 34 -2.48 14.91 -6.01
CA SER A 34 -2.51 15.06 -4.55
C SER A 34 -1.40 14.24 -3.86
N SER A 35 -0.92 14.77 -2.73
CA SER A 35 0.05 14.09 -1.88
C SER A 35 -0.50 12.78 -1.32
N GLU A 36 -1.79 12.74 -1.00
CA GLU A 36 -2.52 11.58 -0.52
C GLU A 36 -2.53 10.45 -1.57
N TYR A 37 -2.79 10.79 -2.83
CA TYR A 37 -2.78 9.82 -3.92
C TYR A 37 -1.39 9.22 -4.10
N LYS A 38 -0.34 10.04 -4.17
CA LYS A 38 1.05 9.56 -4.32
C LYS A 38 1.46 8.64 -3.17
N LEU A 39 1.01 8.96 -1.97
CA LEU A 39 1.27 8.14 -0.79
C LEU A 39 0.53 6.79 -0.87
N LEU A 40 -0.72 6.79 -1.32
CA LEU A 40 -1.49 5.58 -1.54
C LEU A 40 -0.87 4.72 -2.64
N GLU A 41 -0.46 5.32 -3.75
CA GLU A 41 0.19 4.64 -4.88
C GLU A 41 1.45 3.90 -4.42
N LEU A 42 2.34 4.58 -3.68
CA LEU A 42 3.53 3.95 -3.10
C LEU A 42 3.19 2.79 -2.16
N ALA A 43 2.22 2.99 -1.27
CA ALA A 43 1.80 1.95 -0.34
C ALA A 43 1.19 0.73 -1.06
N ILE A 44 0.35 0.94 -2.07
CA ILE A 44 -0.24 -0.12 -2.89
C ILE A 44 0.86 -0.92 -3.58
N ASN A 45 1.84 -0.24 -4.20
CA ASN A 45 2.94 -0.92 -4.88
C ASN A 45 3.76 -1.79 -3.94
N LEU A 46 4.06 -1.31 -2.71
CA LEU A 46 4.78 -2.08 -1.70
C LEU A 46 4.00 -3.33 -1.26
N VAL A 47 2.69 -3.18 -1.02
CA VAL A 47 1.81 -4.29 -0.65
C VAL A 47 1.77 -5.33 -1.77
N LEU A 48 1.51 -4.90 -3.01
CA LEU A 48 1.43 -5.80 -4.16
C LEU A 48 2.75 -6.53 -4.43
N ALA A 49 3.88 -5.81 -4.39
CA ALA A 49 5.20 -6.41 -4.57
C ALA A 49 5.47 -7.50 -3.52
N SER A 50 5.09 -7.26 -2.27
CA SER A 50 5.29 -8.23 -1.20
C SER A 50 4.42 -9.48 -1.37
N TYR A 51 3.17 -9.35 -1.83
CA TYR A 51 2.33 -10.50 -2.14
C TYR A 51 2.84 -11.27 -3.36
N LEU A 52 3.35 -10.55 -4.38
CA LEU A 52 3.95 -11.17 -5.56
C LEU A 52 5.19 -11.98 -5.20
N GLU A 53 6.07 -11.44 -4.36
CA GLU A 53 7.26 -12.13 -3.87
C GLU A 53 6.88 -13.40 -3.09
N LYS A 54 5.91 -13.31 -2.18
CA LYS A 54 5.39 -14.48 -1.47
C LYS A 54 4.82 -15.53 -2.41
N ALA A 55 4.01 -15.12 -3.39
CA ALA A 55 3.44 -16.04 -4.37
C ALA A 55 4.54 -16.72 -5.18
N HIS A 56 5.58 -15.97 -5.59
CA HIS A 56 6.71 -16.51 -6.33
C HIS A 56 7.53 -17.54 -5.53
N GLN A 57 7.66 -17.38 -4.22
CA GLN A 57 8.34 -18.36 -3.37
C GLN A 57 7.59 -19.70 -3.23
N HIS A 58 6.31 -19.74 -3.62
CA HIS A 58 5.46 -20.94 -3.53
C HIS A 58 5.18 -21.59 -4.90
N LEU A 59 5.78 -21.07 -5.98
CA LEU A 59 5.70 -21.59 -7.35
C LEU A 59 7.05 -22.17 -7.79
#